data_AF-A0AAW9IJX6-F1
#
_entry.id   AF-A0AAW9IJX6-F1
#
_cell.length_a   1.000
_cell.length_b   1.000
_cell.length_c   1.000
_cell.angle_alpha   90.00
_cell.angle_beta   90.00
_cell.angle_gamma   90.00
#
_symmetry.space_group_name_H-M   'P 1'
#
loop_
_entity.id
_entity.type
_entity.pdbx_description
1 polymer ?
#
loop_
_entity_poly.entity_id
_entity_poly.type
_entity_poly.pdbx_seq_one_letter_code
_entity_poly.pdbx_strand_id
1 'polypeptide(L)'
;MKKLDKGTFRKSWLIWTFSNLSSMSFEWMETFGFATSMIPVIKKLYGGNKEEEIKALKRHSAFYNTEPQLGSVINGIVCGLEEERANGAAIDDEMINSIKLGLMGPIAGIGDAMIPGMYIPLL
;
A
#
# COMPACT_ATOMS: atom_id res chain seq x y z
N MET A 1 20.00 6.88 -9.16
CA MET A 1 18.65 7.22 -8.65
C MET A 1 17.74 6.03 -8.92
N LYS A 2 17.20 5.43 -7.87
CA LYS A 2 16.20 4.36 -7.98
C LYS A 2 14.88 5.00 -8.38
N LYS A 3 14.18 4.41 -9.34
CA LYS A 3 12.92 4.93 -9.85
C LYS A 3 11.99 3.78 -10.21
N LEU A 4 10.75 3.89 -9.78
CA LEU A 4 9.68 2.98 -10.10
C LEU A 4 9.23 3.25 -11.54
N ASP A 5 9.34 2.23 -12.38
CA ASP A 5 8.82 2.28 -13.74
C ASP A 5 7.31 2.00 -13.76
N LYS A 6 6.67 2.40 -14.86
CA LYS A 6 5.22 2.19 -15.06
C LYS A 6 4.82 0.72 -14.97
N GLY A 7 5.69 -0.21 -15.34
CA GLY A 7 5.43 -1.65 -15.24
C GLY A 7 5.35 -2.10 -13.78
N THR A 8 6.29 -1.65 -12.94
CA THR A 8 6.29 -1.92 -11.50
C THR A 8 5.05 -1.35 -10.82
N PHE A 9 4.69 -0.09 -11.10
CA PHE A 9 3.46 0.53 -10.58
C PHE A 9 2.19 -0.23 -11.01
N ARG A 10 2.07 -0.56 -12.30
CA ARG A 10 0.93 -1.33 -12.81
C ARG A 10 0.83 -2.69 -12.14
N LYS A 11 1.96 -3.37 -11.92
CA LYS A 11 1.97 -4.67 -11.25
C LYS A 11 1.53 -4.55 -9.78
N SER A 12 2.02 -3.55 -9.07
CA SER A 12 1.59 -3.26 -7.69
C SER A 12 0.08 -2.98 -7.62
N TRP A 13 -0.41 -2.12 -8.50
CA TRP A 13 -1.84 -1.80 -8.60
C TRP A 13 -2.69 -3.02 -8.96
N LEU A 14 -2.28 -3.83 -9.95
CA LEU A 14 -2.99 -5.05 -10.31
C LEU A 14 -3.08 -6.02 -9.13
N ILE A 15 -1.97 -6.22 -8.40
CA ILE A 15 -2.00 -7.09 -7.22
C ILE A 15 -2.99 -6.53 -6.20
N TRP A 16 -2.90 -5.24 -5.86
CA TRP A 16 -3.86 -4.60 -4.93
C TRP A 16 -5.31 -4.81 -5.36
N THR A 17 -5.64 -4.54 -6.63
CA THR A 17 -7.00 -4.67 -7.16
C THR A 17 -7.56 -6.07 -6.99
N PHE A 18 -6.73 -7.12 -7.11
CA PHE A 18 -7.18 -8.50 -6.98
C PHE A 18 -6.96 -9.13 -5.60
N SER A 19 -6.19 -8.49 -4.71
CA SER A 19 -5.83 -9.06 -3.40
C SER A 19 -6.22 -8.23 -2.18
N ASN A 20 -6.79 -7.03 -2.33
CA ASN A 20 -7.11 -6.12 -1.21
C ASN A 20 -7.88 -6.79 -0.06
N LEU A 21 -8.95 -7.53 -0.36
CA LEU A 21 -9.77 -8.25 0.61
C LEU A 21 -9.44 -9.76 0.68
N SER A 22 -8.30 -10.17 0.13
CA SER A 22 -7.84 -11.56 0.20
C SER A 22 -7.18 -11.84 1.54
N SER A 23 -7.46 -13.01 2.11
CA SER A 23 -6.83 -13.48 3.35
C SER A 23 -7.04 -12.55 4.56
N MET A 24 -8.20 -11.88 4.64
CA MET A 24 -8.56 -11.06 5.80
C MET A 24 -8.75 -11.90 7.07
N SER A 25 -8.28 -11.36 8.20
CA SER A 25 -8.68 -11.76 9.55
C SER A 25 -9.05 -10.50 10.35
N PHE A 26 -9.70 -10.64 11.50
CA PHE A 26 -10.04 -9.46 12.31
C PHE A 26 -8.81 -8.71 12.83
N GLU A 27 -7.71 -9.43 13.04
CA GLU A 27 -6.45 -8.87 13.52
C GLU A 27 -5.67 -8.13 12.43
N TRP A 28 -5.86 -8.49 11.16
CA TRP A 28 -5.01 -8.02 10.06
C TRP A 28 -5.76 -7.30 8.95
N MET A 29 -7.06 -7.53 8.78
CA MET A 29 -7.86 -6.97 7.70
C MET A 29 -7.12 -7.07 6.35
N GLU A 30 -6.94 -5.96 5.63
CA GLU A 30 -6.36 -5.91 4.28
C GLU A 30 -4.83 -5.93 4.26
N THR A 31 -4.18 -6.09 5.42
CA THR A 31 -2.70 -6.04 5.57
C THR A 31 -1.99 -6.93 4.56
N PHE A 32 -2.43 -8.18 4.37
CA PHE A 32 -1.77 -9.11 3.44
C PHE A 32 -1.95 -8.69 1.98
N GLY A 33 -3.12 -8.14 1.62
CA GLY A 33 -3.35 -7.55 0.32
C GLY A 33 -2.41 -6.37 0.05
N PHE A 34 -2.28 -5.48 1.03
CA PHE A 34 -1.37 -4.33 0.96
C PHE A 34 0.09 -4.79 0.83
N ALA A 35 0.55 -5.65 1.74
CA ALA A 35 1.91 -6.16 1.77
C ALA A 35 2.30 -6.84 0.45
N THR A 36 1.40 -7.66 -0.09
CA THR A 36 1.62 -8.37 -1.37
C THR A 36 1.72 -7.37 -2.53
N SER A 37 0.89 -6.33 -2.54
CA SER A 37 0.94 -5.28 -3.56
C SER A 37 2.27 -4.51 -3.58
N MET A 38 2.97 -4.46 -2.44
CA MET A 38 4.26 -3.78 -2.33
C MET A 38 5.47 -4.65 -2.69
N ILE A 39 5.32 -5.97 -2.84
CA ILE A 39 6.42 -6.87 -3.20
C ILE A 39 7.17 -6.43 -4.47
N PRO A 40 6.50 -6.08 -5.60
CA PRO A 40 7.20 -5.62 -6.80
C PRO A 40 7.98 -4.32 -6.57
N VAL A 41 7.42 -3.40 -5.78
CA VAL A 41 8.00 -2.09 -5.45
C VAL A 41 9.27 -2.30 -4.62
N ILE A 42 9.18 -3.10 -3.55
CA ILE A 42 10.30 -3.44 -2.69
C ILE A 42 11.41 -4.13 -3.48
N LYS A 43 11.08 -5.13 -4.30
CA LYS A 43 12.08 -5.82 -5.13
C LYS A 43 12.81 -4.88 -6.07
N LYS A 44 12.09 -3.91 -6.65
CA LYS A 44 12.69 -2.91 -7.54
C LYS A 44 13.62 -1.96 -6.79
N LEU A 45 13.24 -1.52 -5.60
CA LEU A 45 13.99 -0.53 -4.82
C LEU A 45 15.12 -1.16 -3.99
N TYR A 46 14.93 -2.35 -3.45
CA TYR A 46 15.80 -2.95 -2.44
C TYR A 46 16.31 -4.35 -2.79
N GLY A 47 15.92 -4.96 -3.92
CA GLY A 47 16.26 -6.36 -4.25
C GLY A 47 17.76 -6.69 -4.38
N GLY A 48 18.65 -5.69 -4.35
CA GLY A 48 20.10 -5.88 -4.24
C GLY A 48 20.62 -5.97 -2.80
N ASN A 49 19.78 -5.75 -1.80
CA ASN A 49 20.12 -5.81 -0.38
C ASN A 49 19.00 -6.55 0.38
N LYS A 50 19.28 -7.80 0.75
CA LYS A 50 18.32 -8.68 1.41
C LYS A 50 17.88 -8.18 2.78
N GLU A 51 18.75 -7.50 3.52
CA GLU A 51 18.40 -6.97 4.84
C GLU A 51 17.38 -5.84 4.72
N GLU A 52 17.60 -4.92 3.78
CA GLU A 52 16.66 -3.81 3.51
C GLU A 52 15.35 -4.30 2.91
N GLU A 53 15.38 -5.32 2.04
CA GLU A 53 14.17 -5.97 1.53
C GLU A 53 13.32 -6.56 2.67
N ILE A 54 13.95 -7.26 3.62
CA ILE A 54 13.24 -7.83 4.79
C ILE A 54 12.66 -6.72 5.67
N LYS A 55 13.41 -5.65 5.93
CA LYS A 55 12.91 -4.50 6.71
C LYS A 55 11.70 -3.85 6.03
N ALA A 56 11.77 -3.65 4.71
CA ALA A 56 10.69 -3.08 3.92
C ALA A 56 9.42 -3.95 3.92
N LEU A 57 9.56 -5.27 3.81
CA LEU A 57 8.42 -6.18 3.89
C LEU A 57 7.77 -6.16 5.29
N LYS A 58 8.58 -6.11 6.35
CA LYS A 58 8.09 -6.05 7.74
C LYS A 58 7.24 -4.80 8.00
N ARG A 59 7.67 -3.60 7.58
CA ARG A 59 6.86 -2.38 7.77
C ARG A 59 5.52 -2.41 7.04
N HIS A 60 5.44 -3.13 5.91
CA HIS A 60 4.19 -3.22 5.16
C HIS A 60 3.29 -4.36 5.64
N SER A 61 3.71 -5.10 6.66
CA SER A 61 2.90 -6.08 7.39
C SER A 61 2.22 -5.47 8.63
N ALA A 62 2.23 -4.14 8.78
CA ALA A 62 1.45 -3.45 9.80
C ALA A 62 -0.04 -3.45 9.42
N PHE A 63 -0.92 -3.39 10.44
CA PHE A 63 -2.37 -3.32 10.26
C PHE A 63 -2.77 -2.28 9.21
N TYR A 64 -3.66 -2.67 8.30
CA TYR A 64 -4.17 -1.83 7.23
C TYR A 64 -5.61 -2.21 6.90
N ASN A 65 -6.49 -1.21 6.81
CA ASN A 65 -7.88 -1.40 6.43
C ASN A 65 -8.46 -0.09 5.87
N THR A 66 -8.88 -0.09 4.61
CA THR A 66 -9.55 1.07 4.01
C THR A 66 -10.54 0.61 2.93
N GLU A 67 -11.26 1.53 2.29
CA GLU A 67 -12.09 1.15 1.14
C GLU A 67 -11.16 0.85 -0.07
N PRO A 68 -11.26 -0.30 -0.75
CA PRO A 68 -10.20 -0.73 -1.65
C PRO A 68 -9.99 0.14 -2.90
N GLN A 69 -11.08 0.66 -3.48
CA GLN A 69 -11.07 1.35 -4.76
C GLN A 69 -10.38 2.71 -4.60
N LEU A 70 -10.87 3.53 -3.67
CA LEU A 70 -10.28 4.83 -3.32
C LEU A 70 -8.97 4.66 -2.55
N GLY A 71 -8.87 3.62 -1.71
CA GLY A 71 -7.68 3.26 -0.94
C GLY A 71 -6.42 3.03 -1.77
N SER A 72 -6.56 2.71 -3.06
CA SER A 72 -5.43 2.63 -3.99
C SER A 72 -4.57 3.91 -4.06
N VAL A 73 -5.13 5.08 -3.67
CA VAL A 73 -4.37 6.33 -3.54
C VAL A 73 -3.29 6.25 -2.46
N ILE A 74 -3.58 5.58 -1.33
CA ILE A 74 -2.64 5.40 -0.23
C ILE A 74 -1.46 4.54 -0.69
N ASN A 75 -1.73 3.47 -1.46
CA ASN A 75 -0.69 2.63 -2.04
C ASN A 75 0.26 3.45 -2.93
N GLY A 76 -0.30 4.35 -3.75
CA GLY A 76 0.49 5.27 -4.59
C GLY A 76 1.37 6.22 -3.78
N ILE A 77 0.83 6.81 -2.71
CA ILE A 77 1.60 7.67 -1.79
C ILE A 77 2.75 6.89 -1.16
N VAL A 78 2.48 5.68 -0.66
CA VAL A 78 3.49 4.84 -0.03
C VAL A 78 4.58 4.42 -1.03
N CYS A 79 4.22 4.12 -2.28
CA CYS A 79 5.21 3.88 -3.33
C CYS A 79 6.15 5.08 -3.54
N GLY A 80 5.61 6.31 -3.51
CA GLY A 80 6.41 7.54 -3.60
C GLY A 80 7.34 7.72 -2.40
N LEU A 81 6.83 7.50 -1.18
CA LEU A 81 7.64 7.56 0.04
C LEU A 81 8.77 6.52 0.04
N GLU A 82 8.51 5.29 -0.43
CA GLU A 82 9.52 4.26 -0.58
C GLU A 82 10.57 4.63 -1.65
N GLU A 83 10.17 5.26 -2.76
CA GLU A 83 11.11 5.75 -3.78
C GLU A 83 12.04 6.84 -3.22
N GLU A 84 11.50 7.84 -2.53
CA GLU A 84 12.28 8.91 -1.89
C GLU A 84 13.24 8.35 -0.83
N ARG A 85 12.74 7.44 0.02
CA ARG A 85 13.57 6.75 1.02
C ARG A 85 14.71 5.99 0.36
N ALA A 86 14.42 5.21 -0.67
CA ALA A 86 15.41 4.41 -1.38
C ALA A 86 16.49 5.27 -2.07
N ASN A 87 16.19 6.56 -2.30
CA ASN A 87 17.12 7.57 -2.82
C ASN A 87 17.83 8.39 -1.73
N GLY A 88 17.63 8.07 -0.44
CA GLY A 88 18.37 8.67 0.67
C GLY A 88 17.64 9.79 1.40
N ALA A 89 16.35 10.02 1.13
CA ALA A 89 15.54 10.91 1.94
C ALA A 89 15.44 10.38 3.38
N ALA A 90 15.40 11.30 4.35
CA ALA A 90 15.24 10.99 5.78
C ALA A 90 13.78 10.60 6.10
N ILE A 91 13.33 9.49 5.52
CA ILE A 91 12.01 8.90 5.74
C ILE A 91 12.21 7.61 6.53
N ASP A 92 11.76 7.59 7.78
CA ASP A 92 11.81 6.42 8.64
C ASP A 92 10.56 5.52 8.49
N ASP A 93 10.58 4.39 9.19
CA ASP A 93 9.52 3.37 9.12
C ASP A 93 8.21 3.89 9.74
N GLU A 94 8.34 4.70 10.79
CA GLU A 94 7.25 5.28 11.56
C GLU A 94 6.50 6.32 10.76
N MET A 95 7.19 7.14 9.97
CA MET A 95 6.59 8.11 9.05
C MET A 95 5.71 7.41 8.01
N ILE A 96 6.19 6.36 7.36
CA ILE A 96 5.40 5.61 6.36
C ILE A 96 4.15 5.01 7.00
N ASN A 97 4.29 4.41 8.18
CA ASN A 97 3.15 3.81 8.88
C ASN A 97 2.15 4.85 9.39
N SER A 98 2.64 5.99 9.91
CA SER A 98 1.82 7.11 10.36
C SER A 98 0.99 7.68 9.22
N ILE A 99 1.56 7.80 8.02
CA ILE A 99 0.81 8.25 6.84
C ILE A 99 -0.29 7.25 6.47
N LYS A 100 -0.02 5.95 6.48
CA LYS A 100 -1.06 4.93 6.22
C LYS A 100 -2.18 5.01 7.25
N LEU A 101 -1.83 5.00 8.54
CA LEU A 101 -2.78 5.04 9.64
C LEU A 101 -3.61 6.34 9.64
N GLY A 102 -2.98 7.47 9.34
CA GLY A 102 -3.67 8.75 9.25
C GLY A 102 -4.65 8.84 8.07
N LEU A 103 -4.37 8.14 6.98
CA LEU A 103 -5.20 8.18 5.77
C LEU A 103 -6.26 7.06 5.72
N MET A 104 -6.05 5.92 6.37
CA MET A 104 -6.93 4.76 6.24
C MET A 104 -8.38 5.09 6.62
N GLY A 105 -8.60 5.83 7.71
CA GLY A 105 -9.93 6.17 8.23
C GLY A 105 -10.70 7.18 7.36
N PRO A 106 -10.13 8.36 7.05
CA PRO A 106 -10.77 9.33 6.18
C PRO A 106 -11.06 8.78 4.77
N ILE A 107 -10.12 8.04 4.18
CA ILE A 107 -10.30 7.43 2.86
C ILE A 107 -11.37 6.33 2.91
N ALA A 108 -11.40 5.51 3.96
CA ALA A 108 -12.46 4.52 4.15
C ALA A 108 -13.83 5.20 4.24
N GLY A 109 -13.99 6.22 5.08
CA GLY A 109 -15.29 6.89 5.25
C GLY A 109 -15.83 7.51 3.96
N ILE A 110 -14.96 8.10 3.13
CA ILE A 110 -15.35 8.65 1.83
C ILE A 110 -15.65 7.52 0.84
N GLY A 111 -14.75 6.55 0.74
CA GLY A 111 -14.86 5.43 -0.20
C GLY A 111 -16.11 4.59 0.07
N ASP A 112 -16.37 4.24 1.34
CA ASP A 112 -17.51 3.44 1.75
C ASP A 112 -18.84 4.16 1.45
N ALA A 113 -18.90 5.47 1.69
CA ALA A 113 -20.10 6.24 1.34
C ALA A 113 -20.35 6.29 -0.17
N MET A 114 -19.28 6.41 -0.97
CA MET A 114 -19.37 6.57 -2.42
C MET A 114 -19.60 5.25 -3.15
N ILE A 115 -18.85 4.20 -2.82
CA ILE A 115 -18.80 2.97 -3.61
C ILE A 115 -19.87 1.98 -3.15
N PRO A 116 -19.78 1.34 -1.96
CA PRO A 116 -20.85 0.47 -1.50
C PRO A 116 -22.10 1.23 -1.07
N GLY A 117 -21.98 2.47 -0.58
CA GLY A 117 -23.13 3.27 -0.13
C GLY A 117 -23.97 3.90 -1.24
N MET A 118 -23.36 4.24 -2.37
CA MET A 118 -24.05 4.97 -3.46
C MET A 118 -23.91 4.28 -4.82
N TYR A 119 -22.69 4.00 -5.29
CA TYR A 119 -22.46 3.52 -6.66
C TYR A 119 -23.01 2.11 -6.91
N ILE A 120 -22.68 1.14 -6.06
CA ILE A 120 -23.10 -0.26 -6.20
C ILE A 120 -24.64 -0.44 -6.16
N PRO A 121 -25.39 0.26 -5.28
CA PRO A 121 -26.85 0.16 -5.31
C PRO A 121 -27.52 0.77 -6.54
N LEU A 122 -26.85 1.69 -7.25
CA LEU A 122 -27.42 2.43 -8.38
C LEU A 122 -27.10 1.84 -9.76
N LEU A 123 -25.99 1.10 -9.91
CA LEU A 123 -25.46 0.59 -11.17
C LEU A 123 -25.07 -0.89 -11.06
#